data_AF-A0A815IBI8-F1
#
_entry.id   AF-A0A815IBI8-F1
#
_cell.length_a   1.000
_cell.length_b   1.000
_cell.length_c   1.000
_cell.angle_alpha   90.00
_cell.angle_beta   90.00
_cell.angle_gamma   90.00
#
_symmetry.space_group_name_H-M   'P 1'
#
loop_
_entity.id
_entity.type
_entity.pdbx_description
1 polymer ?
#
loop_
_entity_poly.entity_id
_entity_poly.type
_entity_poly.pdbx_seq_one_letter_code
_entity_poly.pdbx_strand_id
1 'polypeptide(L)'
;MIRDIAPPLQGSKSKISASDPNSSIFLTDSPKDIKNKINKHAFNGGKETIEEYHAKGGDCEVDVSFQYLRSLMDDAQRFEHIRQNYSLRKLLTDELKKILIELLQELVGQHQEQRKEVTLDVVRQFMTRRQLHFHY
;
A
#
# COMPACT_ATOMS: atom_id res chain seq x y z
N MET A 1 9.40 14.87 3.90
CA MET A 1 9.83 13.45 3.82
C MET A 1 9.50 12.99 2.41
N ILE A 2 10.47 12.46 1.66
CA ILE A 2 10.22 11.92 0.32
C ILE A 2 9.38 10.65 0.52
N ARG A 3 8.17 10.60 -0.04
CA ARG A 3 7.37 9.38 -0.06
C ARG A 3 7.96 8.49 -1.15
N ASP A 4 8.66 7.43 -0.75
CA ASP A 4 9.15 6.44 -1.70
C ASP A 4 7.97 5.77 -2.42
N ILE A 5 8.15 5.46 -3.70
CA ILE A 5 7.16 4.70 -4.47
C ILE A 5 7.08 3.30 -3.88
N ALA A 6 5.86 2.82 -3.61
CA ALA A 6 5.65 1.46 -3.11
C ALA A 6 6.29 0.44 -4.08
N PRO A 7 6.96 -0.61 -3.57
CA PRO A 7 7.56 -1.65 -4.40
C PRO A 7 6.48 -2.51 -5.09
N PRO A 8 6.84 -3.37 -6.05
CA PRO A 8 5.97 -4.45 -6.49
C PRO A 8 5.72 -5.47 -5.39
N LEU A 9 4.57 -6.15 -5.44
CA LEU A 9 4.14 -7.08 -4.40
C LEU A 9 5.15 -8.21 -4.17
N GLN A 10 5.79 -8.71 -5.22
CA GLN A 10 6.77 -9.79 -5.11
C GLN A 10 8.16 -9.36 -4.58
N GLY A 11 8.36 -8.08 -4.26
CA GLY A 11 9.60 -7.57 -3.67
C GLY A 11 10.42 -6.64 -4.58
N SER A 12 11.43 -5.99 -4.00
CA SER A 12 12.22 -4.92 -4.64
C SER A 12 13.06 -5.34 -5.85
N LYS A 13 13.19 -6.65 -6.11
CA LYS A 13 13.90 -7.18 -7.30
C LYS A 13 13.02 -7.26 -8.55
N SER A 14 11.70 -7.09 -8.44
CA SER A 14 10.78 -7.05 -9.58
C SER A 14 10.40 -5.61 -9.95
N LYS A 15 9.77 -5.43 -11.13
CA LYS A 15 9.21 -4.14 -11.58
C LYS A 15 7.70 -4.16 -11.39
N ILE A 16 7.11 -3.02 -11.02
CA ILE A 16 5.65 -2.85 -11.08
C ILE A 16 5.26 -2.91 -12.55
N SER A 17 4.41 -3.88 -12.89
CA SER A 17 3.97 -4.10 -14.27
C SER A 17 2.47 -4.24 -14.29
N ALA A 18 1.78 -3.33 -15.00
CA ALA A 18 0.35 -3.46 -15.25
C ALA A 18 0.00 -4.76 -16.01
N SER A 19 0.98 -5.40 -16.66
CA SER A 19 0.83 -6.69 -17.35
C SER A 19 0.79 -7.89 -16.40
N ASP A 20 1.31 -7.76 -15.17
CA ASP A 20 1.10 -8.76 -14.11
C ASP A 20 0.08 -8.23 -13.10
N PRO A 21 -1.19 -8.67 -13.17
CA PRO A 21 -2.25 -8.19 -12.29
C PRO A 21 -1.99 -8.50 -10.81
N ASN A 22 -1.05 -9.40 -10.50
CA ASN A 22 -0.70 -9.79 -9.14
C ASN A 22 0.55 -9.05 -8.61
N SER A 23 1.20 -8.22 -9.44
CA SER A 23 2.38 -7.44 -9.04
C SER A 23 2.04 -6.16 -8.29
N SER A 24 0.78 -5.73 -8.34
CA SER A 24 0.35 -4.44 -7.78
C SER A 24 -1.11 -4.46 -7.37
N ILE A 25 -1.46 -3.47 -6.55
CA ILE A 25 -2.84 -3.16 -6.16
C ILE A 25 -3.36 -2.09 -7.11
N PHE A 26 -4.42 -2.40 -7.84
CA PHE A 26 -5.07 -1.46 -8.75
C PHE A 26 -6.14 -0.67 -8.01
N LEU A 27 -6.37 0.57 -8.43
CA LEU A 27 -7.43 1.43 -7.91
C LEU A 27 -8.85 0.90 -8.25
N THR A 28 -8.94 -0.13 -9.08
CA THR A 28 -10.17 -0.84 -9.45
C THR A 28 -10.32 -2.20 -8.76
N ASP A 29 -9.34 -2.62 -7.95
CA ASP A 29 -9.43 -3.89 -7.23
C ASP A 29 -10.58 -3.84 -6.22
N SER A 30 -11.29 -4.96 -6.06
CA SER A 30 -12.30 -5.08 -4.99
C SER A 30 -11.62 -5.28 -3.64
N PRO A 31 -12.33 -5.04 -2.51
CA PRO A 31 -11.77 -5.33 -1.18
C PRO A 31 -11.26 -6.77 -1.03
N LYS A 32 -11.93 -7.72 -1.69
CA LYS A 32 -11.54 -9.14 -1.70
C LYS A 32 -10.25 -9.36 -2.48
N ASP A 33 -10.08 -8.69 -3.61
CA ASP A 33 -8.87 -8.81 -4.44
C ASP A 33 -7.66 -8.21 -3.73
N ILE A 34 -7.82 -7.03 -3.11
CA ILE A 34 -6.79 -6.40 -2.28
C ILE A 34 -6.31 -7.39 -1.20
N LYS A 35 -7.25 -7.96 -0.43
CA LYS A 35 -6.94 -8.96 0.61
C LYS A 35 -6.19 -10.17 0.04
N ASN A 36 -6.66 -10.71 -1.08
CA ASN A 36 -6.05 -11.88 -1.70
C ASN A 36 -4.63 -11.60 -2.20
N LYS A 37 -4.42 -10.45 -2.85
CA LYS A 37 -3.12 -10.06 -3.39
C LYS A 37 -2.10 -9.82 -2.29
N ILE A 38 -2.46 -9.10 -1.22
CA ILE A 38 -1.55 -8.89 -0.09
C ILE A 38 -1.21 -10.21 0.61
N ASN A 39 -2.20 -11.06 0.87
CA ASN A 39 -1.94 -12.32 1.56
C ASN A 39 -1.08 -13.28 0.73
N LYS A 40 -1.34 -13.41 -0.58
CA LYS A 40 -0.70 -14.43 -1.43
C LYS A 40 0.55 -13.95 -2.15
N HIS A 41 0.64 -12.66 -2.49
CA HIS A 41 1.68 -12.15 -3.39
C HIS A 41 2.62 -11.14 -2.74
N ALA A 42 2.23 -10.49 -1.62
CA ALA A 42 3.15 -9.60 -0.91
C ALA A 42 4.26 -10.41 -0.23
N PHE A 43 5.49 -10.19 -0.68
CA PHE A 43 6.71 -10.75 -0.12
C PHE A 43 6.85 -10.32 1.35
N ASN A 44 6.97 -11.31 2.24
CA ASN A 44 7.28 -11.06 3.65
C ASN A 44 8.79 -10.87 3.81
N GLY A 45 9.23 -10.28 4.92
CA GLY A 45 10.64 -9.95 5.16
C GLY A 45 11.64 -11.13 5.30
N GLY A 46 11.49 -12.22 4.53
CA GLY A 46 12.48 -13.29 4.40
C GLY A 46 12.47 -14.35 5.52
N LYS A 47 11.37 -14.45 6.29
CA LYS A 47 11.18 -15.50 7.30
C LYS A 47 10.25 -16.57 6.74
N GLU A 48 10.76 -17.79 6.55
CA GLU A 48 9.95 -18.90 6.01
C GLU A 48 9.09 -19.55 7.10
N THR A 49 9.52 -19.48 8.37
CA THR A 49 8.79 -20.05 9.52
C THR A 49 8.52 -19.03 10.63
N ILE A 50 7.49 -19.33 11.44
CA ILE A 50 7.15 -18.58 12.65
C ILE A 50 8.31 -18.62 13.65
N GLU A 51 9.06 -19.72 13.72
CA GLU A 51 10.20 -19.83 14.64
C GLU A 51 11.33 -18.89 14.23
N GLU A 52 11.65 -18.81 12.94
CA GLU A 52 12.62 -17.85 12.44
C GLU A 52 12.16 -16.43 12.74
N TYR A 53 10.86 -16.13 12.54
CA TYR A 53 10.27 -14.84 12.88
C TYR A 53 10.50 -14.52 14.36
N HIS A 54 10.15 -15.41 15.29
CA HIS A 54 10.40 -15.21 16.72
C HIS A 54 11.88 -15.09 17.08
N ALA A 55 12.78 -15.74 16.32
CA ALA A 55 14.22 -15.69 16.58
C ALA A 55 14.87 -14.37 16.15
N LYS A 56 14.45 -13.76 15.02
CA LYS A 56 15.12 -12.56 14.45
C LYS A 56 14.24 -11.31 14.28
N GLY A 57 12.91 -11.39 14.46
CA GLY A 57 11.96 -10.28 14.19
C GLY A 57 11.64 -10.05 12.71
N GLY A 58 10.74 -9.13 12.41
CA GLY A 58 10.44 -8.74 11.03
C GLY A 58 11.51 -7.81 10.46
N ASP A 59 11.92 -8.03 9.20
CA ASP A 59 12.82 -7.13 8.48
C ASP A 59 12.03 -6.07 7.72
N CYS A 60 12.01 -4.85 8.28
CA CYS A 60 11.31 -3.70 7.73
C CYS A 60 11.89 -3.20 6.39
N GLU A 61 13.15 -3.52 6.09
CA GLU A 61 13.80 -3.06 4.85
C GLU A 61 13.39 -3.91 3.64
N VAL A 62 12.97 -5.16 3.85
CA VAL A 62 12.61 -6.06 2.76
C VAL A 62 11.12 -6.46 2.74
N ASP A 63 10.41 -6.30 3.85
CA ASP A 63 8.98 -6.63 3.93
C ASP A 63 8.14 -5.64 3.11
N VAL A 64 7.51 -6.15 2.05
CA VAL A 64 6.73 -5.32 1.13
C VAL A 64 5.54 -4.69 1.82
N SER A 65 4.89 -5.40 2.75
CA SER A 65 3.74 -4.85 3.45
C SER A 65 4.15 -3.67 4.33
N PHE A 66 5.32 -3.75 4.98
CA PHE A 66 5.89 -2.64 5.71
C PHE A 66 6.25 -1.44 4.80
N GLN A 67 6.87 -1.70 3.64
CA GLN A 67 7.22 -0.64 2.68
C GLN A 67 5.99 0.09 2.14
N TYR A 68 4.89 -0.61 1.89
CA TYR A 68 3.62 0.02 1.50
C TYR A 68 3.08 0.94 2.61
N LEU A 69 3.08 0.47 3.87
CA LEU A 69 2.65 1.29 5.00
C LEU A 69 3.51 2.56 5.13
N ARG A 70 4.82 2.47 4.92
CA ARG A 70 5.73 3.63 4.93
C ARG A 70 5.35 4.70 3.90
N SER A 71 4.86 4.29 2.74
CA SER A 71 4.50 5.19 1.64
C SER A 71 3.10 5.79 1.79
N LEU A 72 2.15 5.00 2.31
CA LEU A 72 0.72 5.31 2.29
C LEU A 72 0.15 5.78 3.64
N MET A 73 0.80 5.47 4.77
CA MET A 73 0.31 5.85 6.09
C MET A 73 0.70 7.28 6.42
N ASP A 74 -0.29 8.16 6.57
CA ASP A 74 -0.05 9.57 6.93
C ASP A 74 0.22 9.77 8.44
N ASP A 75 -0.25 8.84 9.30
CA ASP A 75 -0.03 8.89 10.74
C ASP A 75 1.36 8.36 11.12
N ALA A 76 2.29 9.30 11.31
CA ALA A 76 3.68 9.00 11.68
C ALA A 76 3.80 8.31 13.05
N GLN A 77 2.93 8.60 14.01
CA GLN A 77 2.98 7.98 15.34
C GLN A 77 2.55 6.51 15.26
N ARG A 78 1.44 6.25 14.57
CA ARG A 78 0.97 4.88 14.32
C ARG A 78 1.99 4.09 13.51
N PHE A 79 2.60 4.69 12.50
CA PHE A 79 3.63 4.03 11.70
C PHE A 79 4.84 3.64 12.54
N GLU A 80 5.37 4.55 13.37
CA GLU A 80 6.52 4.23 14.25
C GLU A 80 6.15 3.15 15.28
N HIS A 81 4.92 3.17 15.80
CA HIS A 81 4.44 2.10 16.69
C HIS A 81 4.42 0.73 15.99
N ILE A 82 3.94 0.67 14.75
CA ILE A 82 3.97 -0.56 13.94
C ILE A 82 5.40 -1.02 13.70
N ARG A 83 6.31 -0.10 13.33
CA ARG A 83 7.74 -0.39 13.12
C ARG A 83 8.36 -1.02 14.35
N GLN A 84 8.19 -0.41 15.52
CA GLN A 84 8.74 -0.91 16.77
C GLN A 84 8.18 -2.29 17.12
N ASN A 85 6.87 -2.49 17.04
CA ASN A 85 6.28 -3.79 17.36
C ASN A 85 6.71 -4.89 16.37
N TYR A 86 6.83 -4.56 15.08
CA TYR A 86 7.28 -5.53 14.07
C TYR A 86 8.74 -5.93 14.26
N SER A 87 9.62 -4.98 14.58
CA SER A 87 11.03 -5.25 14.87
C SER A 87 11.21 -5.98 16.22
N LEU A 88 10.39 -5.67 17.23
CA LEU A 88 10.45 -6.28 18.56
C LEU A 88 9.66 -7.60 18.68
N ARG A 89 9.18 -8.17 17.57
CA ARG A 89 8.44 -9.46 17.52
C ARG A 89 7.10 -9.43 18.27
N LYS A 90 6.51 -8.24 18.45
CA LYS A 90 5.21 -8.04 19.09
C LYS A 90 4.05 -7.98 18.09
N LEU A 91 4.35 -7.91 16.79
CA LEU A 91 3.37 -7.86 15.70
C LEU A 91 3.75 -8.90 14.65
N LEU A 92 2.92 -9.91 14.43
CA LEU A 92 3.20 -10.93 13.42
C LEU A 92 3.04 -10.38 12.00
N THR A 93 3.66 -11.05 11.02
CA THR A 93 3.53 -10.67 9.59
C THR A 93 2.07 -10.67 9.13
N ASP A 94 1.25 -11.62 9.59
CA ASP A 94 -0.18 -11.65 9.25
C ASP A 94 -0.95 -10.45 9.83
N GLU A 95 -0.55 -9.96 11.00
CA GLU A 95 -1.14 -8.77 11.62
C GLU A 95 -0.71 -7.51 10.88
N LEU A 96 0.56 -7.42 10.48
CA LEU A 96 1.06 -6.36 9.61
C LEU A 96 0.29 -6.32 8.28
N LYS A 97 0.08 -7.48 7.65
CA LYS A 97 -0.71 -7.60 6.41
C LYS A 97 -2.16 -7.16 6.61
N LYS A 98 -2.81 -7.50 7.73
CA LYS A 98 -4.17 -7.02 8.05
C LYS A 98 -4.24 -5.50 8.11
N ILE A 99 -3.29 -4.86 8.80
CA ILE A 99 -3.23 -3.38 8.89
C ILE A 99 -3.10 -2.76 7.50
N LEU A 100 -2.25 -3.32 6.64
CA LEU A 100 -2.12 -2.83 5.26
C LEU A 100 -3.39 -3.05 4.44
N ILE A 101 -4.04 -4.20 4.57
CA ILE A 101 -5.29 -4.52 3.85
C ILE A 101 -6.37 -3.51 4.22
N GLU A 102 -6.54 -3.21 5.51
CA GLU A 102 -7.50 -2.20 5.98
C GLU A 102 -7.22 -0.82 5.38
N LEU A 103 -5.97 -0.36 5.46
CA LEU A 103 -5.56 0.92 4.88
C LEU A 103 -5.83 1.00 3.37
N LEU A 104 -5.49 -0.05 2.63
CA LEU A 104 -5.69 -0.10 1.18
C LEU A 104 -7.17 -0.17 0.80
N GLN A 105 -7.98 -0.95 1.54
CA GLN A 105 -9.42 -1.03 1.30
C GLN A 105 -10.11 0.32 1.53
N GLU A 106 -9.72 1.04 2.58
CA GLU A 106 -10.21 2.39 2.84
C GLU A 106 -9.79 3.35 1.72
N LEU A 107 -8.50 3.40 1.39
CA LEU A 107 -7.96 4.31 0.38
C LEU A 107 -8.57 4.06 -1.02
N VAL A 108 -8.60 2.81 -1.46
CA VAL A 108 -9.16 2.43 -2.76
C VAL A 108 -10.67 2.63 -2.77
N GLY A 109 -11.37 2.32 -1.68
CA GLY A 109 -12.81 2.56 -1.54
C GLY A 109 -13.15 4.05 -1.67
N GLN A 110 -12.45 4.92 -0.93
CA GLN A 110 -12.62 6.36 -1.02
C GLN A 110 -12.35 6.88 -2.43
N HIS A 111 -11.27 6.41 -3.09
CA HIS A 111 -10.97 6.76 -4.46
C HIS A 111 -12.09 6.34 -5.43
N GLN A 112 -12.61 5.12 -5.28
CA GLN A 112 -13.69 4.60 -6.13
C GLN A 112 -14.98 5.41 -5.96
N GLU A 113 -15.35 5.81 -4.74
CA GLU A 113 -16.51 6.70 -4.51
C GLU A 113 -16.28 8.08 -5.15
N GLN A 114 -15.14 8.72 -4.91
CA GLN A 114 -14.81 10.01 -5.53
C GLN A 114 -14.81 9.93 -7.06
N ARG A 115 -14.34 8.82 -7.63
CA ARG A 115 -14.30 8.60 -9.08
C ARG A 115 -15.70 8.49 -9.68
N LYS A 116 -16.70 8.00 -8.95
CA LYS A 116 -18.11 7.92 -9.43
C LYS A 116 -18.72 9.30 -9.64
N GLU A 117 -18.31 10.28 -8.83
CA GLU A 117 -18.77 11.67 -8.92
C GLU A 117 -18.17 12.44 -10.11
N VAL A 118 -17.15 11.88 -10.78
CA VAL A 118 -16.51 12.53 -11.93
C VAL A 118 -17.37 12.37 -13.18
N THR A 119 -18.10 13.44 -13.53
CA THR A 119 -18.92 13.50 -14.74
C THR A 119 -18.10 13.87 -15.99
N LEU A 120 -18.68 13.66 -17.17
CA LEU A 120 -18.07 14.09 -18.43
C LEU A 120 -17.86 15.62 -18.48
N ASP A 121 -18.74 16.40 -17.84
CA ASP A 121 -18.59 17.86 -17.81
C ASP A 121 -17.47 18.30 -16.90
N VAL A 122 -17.28 17.62 -15.76
CA VAL A 122 -16.09 17.80 -14.92
C VAL A 122 -14.83 17.48 -15.73
N VAL A 123 -14.78 16.33 -16.43
CA VAL A 123 -13.62 15.97 -17.27
C VAL A 123 -13.36 17.04 -18.34
N ARG A 124 -14.40 17.49 -19.05
CA ARG A 124 -14.26 18.55 -20.06
C ARG A 124 -13.75 19.86 -19.45
N GLN A 125 -14.26 20.25 -18.29
CA GLN A 125 -13.82 21.47 -17.60
C GLN A 125 -12.33 21.40 -17.22
N PHE A 126 -11.85 20.24 -16.76
CA PHE A 126 -10.44 20.03 -16.44
C PHE A 126 -9.54 19.94 -17.68
N MET A 127 -10.06 19.44 -18.81
CA MET A 127 -9.33 19.32 -20.07
C MET A 127 -9.38 20.60 -20.94
N THR A 128 -10.24 21.57 -20.60
CA THR A 128 -10.38 22.84 -21.31
C THR A 128 -9.31 23.83 -20.84
N ARG A 129 -8.56 24.41 -21.77
CA ARG A 129 -7.65 25.52 -21.46
C ARG A 129 -8.46 26.71 -20.95
N ARG A 130 -8.21 27.12 -19.72
CA ARG A 130 -8.87 28.26 -19.07
C ARG A 130 -7.92 28.96 -18.12
N GLN A 131 -8.19 30.22 -17.82
CA GLN A 131 -7.49 30.90 -16.73
C GLN A 131 -7.84 30.21 -15.41
N LEU A 132 -6.80 29.82 -14.68
CA LEU A 132 -6.94 29.26 -13.34
C LEU A 132 -7.09 30.39 -12.33
N HIS A 133 -7.64 30.08 -11.15
CA HIS A 133 -7.91 31.06 -10.10
C HIS A 133 -6.63 31.39 -9.31
N PHE A 134 -5.60 31.81 -10.03
CA PHE A 134 -4.34 32.34 -9.48
C PHE A 134 -4.21 33.78 -9.96
N HIS A 135 -4.13 34.70 -9.00
CA HIS A 135 -3.76 36.09 -9.26
C HIS A 135 -2.27 36.21 -8.97
N TYR A 136 -1.47 36.42 -10.02
CA TYR A 136 -0.08 36.84 -9.92
C TYR A 136 0.01 38.33 -10.20
#